data_AF-A0A2T6AGC1-F1
#
_entry.id   AF-A0A2T6AGC1-F1
#
_cell.length_a   1.000
_cell.length_b   1.000
_cell.length_c   1.000
_cell.angle_alpha   90.00
_cell.angle_beta   90.00
_cell.angle_gamma   90.00
#
_symmetry.space_group_name_H-M   'P 1'
#
loop_
_entity.id
_entity.type
_entity.pdbx_description
1 polymer ?
#
loop_
_entity_poly.entity_id
_entity_poly.type
_entity_poly.pdbx_seq_one_letter_code
_entity_poly.pdbx_strand_id
1 'polypeptide(L)' 'MNNSQVINTTLIVLGGALLLYSISVEDVSPYFKIIGLIIIMLGLYRATNYWVATKDDHKDENENDKQ' A
#
# COMPACT_ATOMS: atom_id res chain seq x y z
N MET A 1 4.22 1.29 -16.22
CA MET A 1 3.67 0.94 -14.88
C MET A 1 3.74 2.19 -14.04
N ASN A 2 2.63 2.71 -13.51
CA ASN A 2 2.64 3.91 -12.68
C ASN A 2 3.50 3.65 -11.43
N ASN A 3 4.57 4.44 -11.22
CA ASN A 3 5.49 4.29 -10.08
C ASN A 3 4.74 4.26 -8.74
N SER A 4 3.60 4.95 -8.63
CA SER A 4 2.77 4.98 -7.43
C SER A 4 2.23 3.60 -7.05
N GLN A 5 1.77 2.82 -8.04
CA GLN A 5 1.19 1.50 -7.82
C GLN A 5 2.25 0.48 -7.38
N VAL A 6 3.43 0.55 -7.99
CA VAL A 6 4.58 -0.32 -7.66
C VAL A 6 5.06 -0.06 -6.22
N ILE A 7 5.16 1.21 -5.82
CA ILE A 7 5.58 1.60 -4.47
C ILE A 7 4.58 1.12 -3.43
N ASN A 8 3.27 1.27 -3.69
CA ASN A 8 2.21 0.85 -2.77
C ASN A 8 2.24 -0.66 -2.53
N THR A 9 2.32 -1.46 -3.60
CA THR A 9 2.40 -2.92 -3.50
C THR A 9 3.70 -3.35 -2.82
N THR A 10 4.83 -2.70 -3.11
CA THR A 10 6.12 -3.01 -2.50
C THR A 10 6.11 -2.77 -0.99
N LEU A 11 5.52 -1.66 -0.52
CA LEU A 11 5.39 -1.36 0.91
C LEU A 11 4.55 -2.42 1.64
N ILE A 12 3.45 -2.87 1.04
CA ILE A 12 2.59 -3.90 1.63
C ILE A 12 3.33 -5.24 1.70
N VAL A 13 4.00 -5.65 0.62
CA VAL A 13 4.74 -6.92 0.57
C VAL A 13 5.91 -6.92 1.55
N LEU A 14 6.70 -5.84 1.60
CA LEU A 14 7.82 -5.73 2.53
C LEU A 14 7.36 -5.67 3.99
N GLY A 15 6.32 -4.90 4.29
CA GLY A 15 5.75 -4.85 5.63
C GLY A 15 5.19 -6.20 6.09
N GLY A 16 4.48 -6.90 5.19
CA GLY A 16 3.97 -8.26 5.42
C GLY A 16 5.09 -9.26 5.69
N ALA A 17 6.12 -9.28 4.85
CA ALA A 17 7.28 -10.14 5.03
C ALA A 17 8.03 -9.86 6.34
N LEU A 18 8.18 -8.58 6.72
CA LEU A 18 8.83 -8.20 7.98
C LEU A 18 8.03 -8.68 9.21
N LEU A 19 6.71 -8.54 9.17
CA LEU A 19 5.85 -9.05 10.25
C LEU A 19 5.92 -10.58 10.35
N LEU A 20 5.81 -11.29 9.21
CA LEU A 20 5.94 -12.75 9.19
C LEU A 20 7.29 -13.20 9.74
N TYR A 21 8.39 -12.56 9.34
CA TYR A 21 9.72 -12.80 9.89
C TYR A 21 9.76 -12.58 11.41
N SER A 22 9.21 -11.46 11.88
CA SER A 22 9.22 -11.10 13.31
C SER A 22 8.37 -12.00 14.20
N ILE A 23 7.41 -12.72 13.62
CA ILE A 23 6.56 -13.70 14.32
C ILE A 23 7.19 -15.10 14.26
N SER A 24 7.95 -15.40 13.21
CA SER A 24 8.52 -16.73 12.96
C SER A 24 9.85 -16.98 13.69
N VAL A 25 10.49 -15.94 14.20
CA VAL A 25 11.80 -16.03 14.87
C VAL A 25 11.68 -15.60 16.33
N GLU A 26 12.07 -16.48 17.25
CA GLU A 26 11.83 -16.32 18.70
C GLU A 26 12.65 -15.19 19.36
N ASP A 27 13.77 -14.76 18.76
CA ASP A 27 14.68 -13.73 19.31
C ASP A 27 14.61 -12.37 18.58
N VAL A 28 13.57 -12.13 17.79
CA VAL A 28 13.42 -10.83 17.11
C VAL A 28 12.91 -9.77 18.08
N SER A 29 13.64 -8.66 18.17
CA SER A 29 13.26 -7.54 19.02
C SER A 29 11.83 -7.06 18.71
N PRO A 30 11.00 -6.76 19.74
CA PRO A 30 9.66 -6.22 19.57
C PRO A 30 9.58 -4.98 18.66
N TYR A 31 10.67 -4.21 18.56
CA TYR A 31 10.76 -3.06 17.65
C TYR A 31 10.55 -3.44 16.17
N PHE A 32 10.95 -4.63 15.73
CA PHE A 32 10.69 -5.09 14.36
C PHE A 32 9.20 -5.30 14.08
N LYS A 33 8.43 -5.76 15.07
CA LYS A 33 6.97 -5.88 14.96
C LYS A 33 6.32 -4.50 14.78
N ILE A 34 6.78 -3.51 15.56
CA ILE A 34 6.29 -2.14 15.49
C ILE A 34 6.62 -1.51 14.14
N ILE A 35 7.86 -1.64 13.68
CA ILE A 35 8.31 -1.12 12.38
C ILE A 35 7.52 -1.79 11.24
N GLY A 36 7.34 -3.12 11.28
CA GLY A 36 6.57 -3.85 10.27
C GLY A 36 5.12 -3.40 10.21
N LEU A 37 4.51 -3.17 11.37
CA LEU A 37 3.15 -2.66 11.47
C LEU A 37 3.04 -1.25 10.87
N ILE A 38 3.98 -0.35 11.16
CA ILE A 38 4.01 1.00 10.59
C ILE A 38 4.16 0.94 9.06
N ILE A 39 5.04 0.10 8.54
CA ILE A 39 5.25 -0.06 7.08
C ILE A 39 3.98 -0.57 6.40
N ILE A 40 3.30 -1.57 6.99
CA ILE A 40 2.02 -2.07 6.47
C ILE A 40 0.96 -0.96 6.50
N MET A 41 0.84 -0.22 7.60
CA MET A 41 -0.12 0.87 7.72
C MET A 41 0.11 1.96 6.67
N LEU A 42 1.37 2.33 6.42
CA LEU A 42 1.71 3.29 5.36
C LEU A 42 1.40 2.73 3.96
N GLY A 43 1.72 1.47 3.69
CA GLY A 43 1.41 0.81 2.41
C GLY A 43 -0.10 0.77 2.14
N LEU A 44 -0.88 0.36 3.14
CA LEU A 44 -2.35 0.35 3.09
C LEU A 44 -2.92 1.75 2.93
N TYR A 45 -2.44 2.74 3.71
CA TYR A 45 -2.91 4.11 3.61
C TYR A 45 -2.74 4.64 2.18
N ARG A 46 -1.56 4.47 1.58
CA ARG A 46 -1.31 4.94 0.19
C ARG A 46 -2.12 4.16 -0.84
N ALA A 47 -2.29 2.85 -0.66
CA ALA A 47 -3.10 2.03 -1.56
C ALA A 47 -4.58 2.46 -1.52
N THR A 48 -5.13 2.68 -0.33
CA THR A 48 -6.51 3.17 -0.14
C THR A 48 -6.67 4.59 -0.67
N ASN A 49 -5.72 5.48 -0.40
CA ASN A 49 -5.78 6.86 -0.91
C ASN A 49 -5.71 6.90 -2.44
N TYR A 50 -4.85 6.06 -3.04
CA TYR A 50 -4.78 5.90 -4.49
C TYR A 50 -6.12 5.40 -5.03
N TRP A 51 -6.69 4.36 -4.42
CA TRP A 51 -7.98 3.82 -4.83
C TRP A 51 -9.08 4.88 -4.76
N VAL A 52 -9.17 5.65 -3.67
CA VAL A 52 -10.13 6.75 -3.53
C VAL A 52 -9.90 7.82 -4.60
N ALA A 53 -8.66 8.25 -4.82
CA ALA A 53 -8.32 9.28 -5.80
C ALA A 53 -8.66 8.87 -7.24
N THR A 54 -8.43 7.61 -7.62
CA THR A 54 -8.74 7.10 -8.96
C THR A 54 -10.21 6.68 -9.13
N LYS A 55 -10.99 6.59 -8.05
CA LYS A 55 -12.36 6.10 -8.11
C LYS A 55 -13.34 7.12 -8.71
N ASP A 56 -13.06 8.42 -8.58
CA ASP A 56 -13.87 9.48 -9.18
C ASP A 56 -13.48 9.81 -10.64
N ASP A 57 -12.28 9.44 -11.10
CA ASP A 57 -11.85 9.64 -12.50
C ASP A 57 -12.67 8.80 -13.51
N HIS A 58 -13.43 7.80 -13.06
CA HIS A 58 -14.34 7.05 -13.93
C HIS A 58 -15.68 7.73 -14.21
N LYS A 59 -15.90 8.98 -13.76
CA LYS A 59 -17.13 9.73 -14.06
C LYS A 59 -16.99 10.81 -15.13
N ASP A 60 -15.78 11.31 -15.44
CA ASP A 60 -15.62 12.50 -16.29
C ASP A 60 -14.89 12.25 -17.62
N GLU A 61 -14.66 10.99 -18.02
CA GLU A 61 -14.05 10.68 -19.33
C GLU A 61 -15.07 10.47 -20.48
N ASN A 62 -16.39 10.50 -20.19
CA ASN A 62 -17.45 10.22 -21.18
C ASN A 62 -18.29 11.44 -21.62
N GLU A 63 -17.92 12.68 -21.26
CA GLU A 63 -18.68 13.89 -21.67
C GLU A 63 -18.02 14.73 -22.77
N ASN A 64 -16.85 14.36 -23.28
CA ASN A 64 -16.16 15.12 -24.34
C ASN A 64 -16.30 14.51 -25.76
N ASP A 65 -17.19 13.54 -25.97
CA ASP A 65 -17.39 12.87 -27.28
C ASP A 65 -18.78 13.15 -27.89
N LYS A 66 -19.27 14.39 -27.77
CA LYS A 66 -20.37 14.94 -28.57
C LYS A 66 -20.08 16.41 -28.94
N GLN A 67 -19.25 16.61 -29.95
CA GLN A 67 -19.33 17.77 -30.84
C GLN A 67 -19.93 17.34 -32.18
#